data_AF-A0A267TFZ9-F1
#
_entry.id   AF-A0A267TFZ9-F1
#
_cell.length_a   1.000
_cell.length_b   1.000
_cell.length_c   1.000
_cell.angle_alpha   90.00
_cell.angle_beta   90.00
_cell.angle_gamma   90.00
#
_symmetry.space_group_name_H-M   'P 1'
#
loop_
_entity.id
_entity.type
_entity.pdbx_description
1 polymer ?
#
loop_
_entity_poly.entity_id
_entity_poly.type
_entity_poly.pdbx_seq_one_letter_code
_entity_poly.pdbx_strand_id
1 'polypeptide(L)'
;MYSRVWKLKKIIKSYKKDIVFINFSIDTEQSKWQKSAQKNLPEGVESYRILGTKANDDILSSFWGLSTIPRYVIINQQGNIAYFNAPRPSESKLHEIIKLLPKSNSLH
;
A
#
# COMPACT_ATOMS: atom_id res chain seq x y z
N MET A 1 2.71 16.25 -9.29
CA MET A 1 3.35 14.94 -9.04
C MET A 1 4.14 14.93 -7.72
N TYR A 2 4.93 15.97 -7.41
CA TYR A 2 5.73 16.05 -6.16
C TYR A 2 4.95 15.95 -4.83
N SER A 3 3.71 16.47 -4.75
CA SER A 3 2.99 16.51 -3.45
C SER A 3 2.55 15.15 -2.92
N ARG A 4 2.29 14.17 -3.80
CA ARG A 4 1.81 12.83 -3.41
C ARG A 4 2.92 11.99 -2.78
N VAL A 5 4.11 12.00 -3.40
CA VAL A 5 5.29 11.28 -2.89
C VAL A 5 5.70 11.83 -1.52
N TRP A 6 5.64 13.16 -1.33
CA TRP A 6 5.99 13.78 -0.06
C TRP A 6 5.02 13.40 1.07
N LYS A 7 3.71 13.36 0.81
CA LYS A 7 2.72 12.93 1.81
C LYS A 7 2.91 11.46 2.20
N LEU A 8 3.19 10.58 1.24
CA LEU A 8 3.50 9.17 1.52
C LEU A 8 4.77 9.04 2.37
N LYS A 9 5.85 9.78 2.03
CA LYS A 9 7.08 9.85 2.85
C LYS A 9 6.80 10.24 4.29
N LYS A 10 5.93 11.23 4.52
CA LYS A 10 5.56 11.69 5.85
C LYS A 10 4.85 10.61 6.66
N ILE A 11 3.89 9.91 6.04
CA ILE A 11 3.16 8.81 6.70
C ILE A 11 4.11 7.68 7.07
N ILE A 12 4.95 7.24 6.15
CA ILE A 12 5.93 6.17 6.43
C ILE A 12 6.83 6.59 7.58
N LYS A 13 7.39 7.81 7.55
CA LYS A 13 8.24 8.30 8.64
C LYS A 13 7.53 8.30 9.99
N SER A 14 6.24 8.63 10.03
CA SER A 14 5.43 8.67 11.27
C SER A 14 5.08 7.29 11.82
N TYR A 15 4.91 6.28 10.97
CA TYR A 15 4.33 4.99 11.39
C TYR A 15 5.18 3.76 11.07
N LYS A 16 6.37 3.90 10.45
CA LYS A 16 7.25 2.77 10.07
C LYS A 16 7.71 1.87 11.23
N LYS A 17 7.50 2.27 12.48
CA LYS A 17 7.79 1.44 13.66
C LYS A 17 6.69 0.41 13.93
N ASP A 18 5.45 0.75 13.60
CA ASP A 18 4.26 -0.04 13.96
C ASP A 18 3.58 -0.64 12.71
N ILE A 19 3.86 -0.09 11.53
CA ILE A 19 3.21 -0.44 10.25
C ILE A 19 4.27 -0.72 9.19
N VAL A 20 4.12 -1.86 8.52
CA VAL A 20 4.87 -2.23 7.32
C VAL A 20 4.13 -1.69 6.08
N PHE A 21 4.87 -1.06 5.18
CA PHE A 21 4.31 -0.51 3.93
C PHE A 21 4.74 -1.37 2.75
N ILE A 22 3.75 -1.97 2.08
CA ILE A 22 3.98 -2.86 0.93
C ILE A 22 3.29 -2.28 -0.31
N ASN A 23 4.03 -2.18 -1.40
CA ASN A 23 3.53 -1.82 -2.72
C ASN A 23 3.45 -3.05 -3.61
N PHE A 24 2.23 -3.48 -3.94
CA PHE A 24 1.99 -4.50 -4.95
C PHE A 24 1.77 -3.85 -6.32
N SER A 25 2.69 -4.11 -7.24
CA SER A 25 2.57 -3.69 -8.64
C SER A 25 1.96 -4.83 -9.48
N ILE A 26 1.11 -4.42 -10.42
CA ILE A 26 0.53 -5.27 -11.47
C ILE A 26 1.19 -5.03 -12.84
N ASP A 27 2.31 -4.30 -12.87
CA ASP A 27 3.03 -4.04 -14.11
C ASP A 27 3.45 -5.38 -14.77
N THR A 28 3.13 -5.50 -16.05
CA THR A 28 3.49 -6.68 -16.86
C THR A 28 4.99 -6.75 -17.12
N GLU A 29 5.63 -5.59 -17.33
CA GLU A 29 7.07 -5.47 -17.59
C GLU A 29 7.88 -5.25 -16.32
N GLN A 30 8.75 -6.21 -15.99
CA GLN A 30 9.61 -6.16 -14.81
C GLN A 30 10.52 -4.92 -14.79
N SER A 31 11.13 -4.56 -15.92
CA SER A 31 12.08 -3.46 -16.00
C SER A 31 11.42 -2.10 -15.73
N LYS A 32 10.18 -1.90 -16.21
CA LYS A 32 9.37 -0.71 -15.95
C LYS A 32 8.99 -0.63 -14.47
N TRP A 33 8.54 -1.74 -13.89
CA TRP A 33 8.25 -1.82 -12.46
C TRP A 33 9.47 -1.46 -11.61
N GLN A 34 10.63 -2.10 -11.84
CA GLN A 34 11.84 -1.88 -11.06
C GLN A 34 12.29 -0.41 -11.13
N LYS A 35 12.32 0.19 -12.33
CA LYS A 35 12.64 1.60 -12.51
C LYS A 35 11.66 2.53 -11.78
N SER A 36 10.36 2.21 -11.85
CA SER A 36 9.32 2.99 -11.16
C SER A 36 9.45 2.88 -9.65
N ALA A 37 9.66 1.67 -9.12
CA ALA A 37 9.83 1.41 -7.70
C ALA A 37 11.02 2.19 -7.15
N GLN A 38 12.18 2.10 -7.80
CA GLN A 38 13.40 2.84 -7.40
C GLN A 38 13.22 4.36 -7.45
N LYS A 39 12.46 4.88 -8.41
CA LYS A 39 12.28 6.33 -8.59
C LYS A 39 11.22 6.93 -7.67
N ASN A 40 10.12 6.21 -7.45
CA ASN A 40 8.88 6.79 -6.92
C ASN A 40 8.55 6.32 -5.50
N LEU A 41 9.04 5.14 -5.09
CA LEU A 41 8.75 4.63 -3.75
C LEU A 41 9.73 5.21 -2.72
N PRO A 42 9.24 5.69 -1.58
CA PRO A 42 10.10 6.05 -0.46
C PRO A 42 10.86 4.86 0.10
N GLU A 43 11.97 5.15 0.76
CA GLU A 43 12.62 4.20 1.65
C GLU A 43 11.65 3.70 2.73
N GLY A 44 11.73 2.41 3.06
CA GLY A 44 10.82 1.74 3.99
C GLY A 44 9.51 1.24 3.37
N VAL A 45 9.36 1.35 2.05
CA VAL A 45 8.31 0.65 1.29
C VAL A 45 8.91 -0.55 0.59
N GLU A 46 8.46 -1.74 0.94
CA GLU A 46 8.76 -2.95 0.18
C GLU A 46 7.93 -2.97 -1.09
N SER A 47 8.49 -3.43 -2.21
CA SER A 47 7.72 -3.59 -3.43
C SER A 47 7.81 -5.00 -3.96
N TYR A 48 6.64 -5.54 -4.29
CA TYR A 48 6.49 -6.82 -4.96
C TYR A 48 5.73 -6.61 -6.26
N ARG A 49 6.14 -7.33 -7.30
CA ARG A 49 5.39 -7.42 -8.55
C ARG A 49 4.62 -8.71 -8.53
N ILE A 50 3.31 -8.61 -8.59
CA ILE A 50 2.47 -9.77 -8.89
C ILE A 50 2.66 -10.01 -10.38
N LEU A 51 3.09 -11.22 -10.76
CA LEU A 51 3.32 -11.57 -12.16
C LEU A 51 2.00 -11.45 -12.92
N GLY A 52 1.74 -10.31 -13.55
CA GLY A 52 0.52 -10.07 -14.31
C GLY A 52 0.45 -11.02 -15.50
N THR A 53 -0.35 -12.07 -15.39
CA THR A 53 -0.98 -12.68 -16.56
C THR A 53 -2.26 -11.90 -16.83
N LYS A 54 -2.78 -11.91 -18.06
CA LYS A 54 -4.08 -11.29 -18.38
C LYS A 54 -5.21 -11.80 -17.45
N ALA A 55 -5.11 -13.06 -17.02
CA ALA A 55 -5.98 -13.65 -16.02
C ALA A 55 -5.85 -13.02 -14.63
N ASN A 56 -4.67 -12.53 -14.24
CA ASN A 56 -4.49 -11.83 -12.96
C ASN A 56 -5.13 -10.43 -12.98
N ASP A 57 -5.14 -9.73 -14.11
CA ASP A 57 -5.89 -8.47 -14.24
C ASP A 57 -7.40 -8.70 -14.16
N ASP A 58 -7.90 -9.78 -14.76
CA ASP A 58 -9.31 -10.18 -14.67
C ASP A 58 -9.68 -10.62 -13.25
N ILE A 59 -8.81 -11.35 -12.54
CA ILE A 59 -9.01 -11.72 -11.13
C ILE A 59 -8.98 -10.46 -10.24
N LEU A 60 -8.03 -9.55 -10.44
CA LEU A 60 -7.94 -8.33 -9.63
C LEU A 60 -9.11 -7.38 -9.88
N SER A 61 -9.58 -7.26 -11.12
CA SER A 61 -10.77 -6.46 -11.43
C SER A 61 -12.06 -7.12 -10.93
N SER A 62 -12.21 -8.45 -11.08
CA SER A 62 -13.45 -9.18 -10.78
C SER A 62 -13.58 -9.59 -9.30
N PHE A 63 -12.53 -10.15 -8.68
CA PHE A 63 -12.56 -10.57 -7.27
C PHE A 63 -12.38 -9.41 -6.29
N TRP A 64 -11.50 -8.45 -6.62
CA TRP A 64 -11.18 -7.34 -5.71
C TRP A 64 -11.95 -6.06 -6.07
N GLY A 65 -12.81 -6.07 -7.09
CA GLY A 65 -13.57 -4.88 -7.50
C GLY A 65 -12.67 -3.67 -7.81
N LEU A 66 -11.45 -3.92 -8.29
CA LEU A 66 -10.46 -2.89 -8.58
C LEU A 66 -10.75 -2.24 -9.93
N SER A 67 -11.87 -1.51 -10.02
CA SER A 67 -12.20 -0.70 -11.20
C SER A 67 -11.25 0.49 -11.40
N THR A 68 -10.51 0.89 -10.36
CA THR A 68 -9.57 2.01 -10.39
C THR A 68 -8.34 1.76 -9.52
N ILE A 69 -7.16 2.11 -10.04
CA ILE A 69 -5.87 2.12 -9.34
C ILE A 69 -5.40 3.56 -9.07
N PRO A 70 -4.63 3.83 -7.99
CA PRO A 70 -4.20 2.89 -6.94
C PRO A 70 -5.29 2.60 -5.89
N ARG A 71 -5.25 1.39 -5.31
CA ARG A 71 -6.06 0.99 -4.15
C ARG A 71 -5.18 0.87 -2.91
N TYR A 72 -5.72 1.28 -1.76
CA TYR A 72 -5.07 1.13 -0.46
C TYR A 72 -5.89 0.19 0.42
N VAL A 73 -5.18 -0.75 1.05
CA VAL A 73 -5.76 -1.77 1.92
C VAL A 73 -5.01 -1.73 3.25
N ILE A 74 -5.72 -1.88 4.36
CA ILE A 74 -5.14 -2.06 5.69
C ILE A 74 -5.40 -3.50 6.13
N ILE A 75 -4.32 -4.20 6.44
CA ILE A 75 -4.34 -5.55 7.00
C ILE A 75 -3.93 -5.45 8.46
N ASN A 76 -4.67 -6.11 9.35
CA ASN A 76 -4.34 -6.16 10.77
C ASN A 76 -3.26 -7.21 11.07
N GLN A 77 -2.81 -7.26 12.32
CA GLN A 77 -1.75 -8.17 12.76
C GLN A 77 -2.12 -9.66 12.64
N GLN A 78 -3.42 -9.98 12.59
CA GLN A 78 -3.92 -11.34 12.39
C GLN A 78 -3.97 -11.73 10.91
N GLY A 79 -3.56 -10.84 9.99
CA GLY A 79 -3.62 -11.07 8.55
C GLY A 79 -4.98 -10.82 7.92
N ASN A 80 -5.96 -10.32 8.68
CA ASN A 80 -7.30 -10.03 8.17
C ASN A 80 -7.36 -8.62 7.57
N ILE A 81 -8.17 -8.46 6.51
CA ILE A 81 -8.43 -7.14 5.91
C ILE A 81 -9.30 -6.32 6.86
N ALA A 82 -8.70 -5.30 7.48
CA ALA A 82 -9.42 -4.37 8.34
C ALA A 82 -10.13 -3.28 7.53
N TYR A 83 -9.49 -2.80 6.45
CA TYR A 83 -10.07 -1.81 5.54
C TYR A 83 -9.70 -2.13 4.09
N PHE A 84 -10.69 -2.53 3.31
CA PHE A 84 -10.50 -2.87 1.89
C PHE A 84 -10.36 -1.65 0.97
N ASN A 85 -11.01 -0.53 1.34
CA ASN A 85 -10.95 0.73 0.61
C ASN A 85 -10.44 1.85 1.53
N ALA A 86 -9.20 1.70 1.99
CA ALA A 86 -8.59 2.68 2.87
C ALA A 86 -8.37 4.03 2.16
N PRO A 87 -8.46 5.16 2.88
CA PRO A 87 -8.15 6.47 2.29
C PRO A 87 -6.71 6.54 1.79
N ARG A 88 -6.49 7.37 0.77
CA ARG A 88 -5.15 7.55 0.19
C ARG A 88 -4.20 8.20 1.20
N PRO A 89 -2.88 8.00 1.06
CA PRO A 89 -1.86 8.70 1.83
C PRO A 89 -1.95 10.23 1.81
N SER A 90 -2.62 10.80 0.80
CA SER A 90 -2.81 12.23 0.70
C SER A 90 -3.98 12.78 1.52
N GLU A 91 -4.87 11.91 1.97
CA GLU A 91 -6.11 12.23 2.68
C GLU A 91 -5.87 12.21 4.20
N SER A 92 -6.32 13.26 4.90
CA SER A 92 -6.16 13.38 6.35
C SER A 92 -6.79 12.21 7.11
N LYS A 93 -7.91 11.69 6.61
CA LYS A 93 -8.66 10.57 7.19
C LYS A 93 -7.81 9.31 7.41
N LEU A 94 -6.77 9.09 6.61
CA LEU A 94 -5.88 7.94 6.82
C LEU A 94 -5.16 8.03 8.18
N HIS A 95 -4.74 9.23 8.61
CA HIS A 95 -4.08 9.41 9.89
C HIS A 95 -5.00 9.11 11.08
N GLU A 96 -6.28 9.45 10.95
CA GLU A 96 -7.29 9.15 11.97
C GLU A 96 -7.49 7.64 12.10
N ILE A 97 -7.65 6.95 10.96
CA ILE A 97 -7.79 5.48 10.95
C ILE A 97 -6.55 4.83 11.57
N ILE A 98 -5.34 5.22 11.16
CA ILE A 98 -4.11 4.64 11.69
C ILE A 98 -4.00 4.81 13.21
N LYS A 99 -4.39 5.97 13.76
CA LYS A 99 -4.37 6.20 15.21
C LYS A 99 -5.35 5.31 15.98
N LEU A 100 -6.44 4.90 15.33
CA LEU A 100 -7.46 4.02 15.91
C LEU A 100 -7.14 2.53 15.73
N LEU A 101 -6.14 2.18 14.92
CA LEU A 101 -5.72 0.79 14.78
C LEU A 101 -5.19 0.28 16.13
N PRO A 102 -5.56 -0.96 16.52
CA PRO A 102 -4.98 -1.58 17.70
C PRO A 102 -3.46 -1.60 17.57
N LYS A 103 -2.77 -1.05 18.57
CA LYS A 103 -1.32 -1.17 18.65
C LYS A 103 -0.99 -2.56 19.19
N SER A 104 0.14 -3.12 18.76
CA SER A 104 0.68 -4.30 19.40
C SER A 104 0.85 -4.00 20.88
N ASN A 105 0.10 -4.67 21.75
CA ASN A 105 0.51 -4.81 23.13
C ASN A 105 1.66 -5.82 23.10
N SER A 106 2.88 -5.33 22.93
CA SER A 106 4.07 -6.13 23.21
C SER A 106 4.00 -6.52 24.69
N LEU A 107 3.54 -7.74 24.95
CA LEU A 107 3.92 -8.44 26.17
C LEU A 107 5.41 -8.76 26.00
N HIS A 108 6.22 -7.95 26.68
CA HIS A 108 7.66 -8.06 26.89
C HIS A 108 8.57 -7.51 25.78
#